data_AF-A0A2T2YAQ9-F1
#
_entry.id   AF-A0A2T2YAQ9-F1
#
_cell.length_a   1.000
_cell.length_b   1.000
_cell.length_c   1.000
_cell.angle_alpha   90.00
_cell.angle_beta   90.00
_cell.angle_gamma   90.00
#
_symmetry.space_group_name_H-M   'P 1'
#
loop_
_entity.id
_entity.type
_entity.pdbx_description
1 polymer ?
#
loop_
_entity_poly.entity_id
_entity_poly.type
_entity_poly.pdbx_seq_one_letter_code
_entity_poly.pdbx_strand_id
1 'polypeptide(L)'
;MKNLNLLLLYLLVCLVAGLAPVYGQETEEFDELQFDKILIAKSASKSLNAKFNIAGNSASLVKAFGPPKSKTIEFAEMDQVNFTVYRYPGAEISFYQDKVIYFRIKGPEFKVMAPASESNKFLIQVGNPISQLKTVYPKSYKSLNSDGVLFFLLYNQKADKTTKKLIKTKLEPGIGVFTTDGIITDIVLEE
;
A
#
# COMPACT_ATOMS: atom_id res chain seq x y z
N MET A 1 -27.16 6.78 63.27
CA MET A 1 -26.28 7.65 62.46
C MET A 1 -24.93 6.96 62.14
N LYS A 2 -24.92 5.82 61.43
CA LYS A 2 -23.67 5.12 61.02
C LYS A 2 -23.59 4.77 59.52
N ASN A 3 -24.61 5.12 58.73
CA ASN A 3 -24.71 4.70 57.33
C ASN A 3 -24.42 5.82 56.30
N LEU A 4 -24.14 7.05 56.74
CA LEU A 4 -23.94 8.18 55.83
C LEU A 4 -22.50 8.25 55.27
N ASN A 5 -21.51 7.74 56.01
CA ASN A 5 -20.10 7.77 55.59
C ASN A 5 -19.72 6.72 54.54
N LEU A 6 -20.49 5.62 54.42
CA LEU A 6 -20.20 4.59 53.42
C LEU A 6 -20.70 4.97 52.02
N LEU A 7 -21.79 5.76 51.94
CA LEU A 7 -22.38 6.19 50.68
C LEU A 7 -21.54 7.30 50.00
N LEU A 8 -20.94 8.21 50.79
CA LEU A 8 -20.04 9.24 50.26
C LEU A 8 -18.71 8.67 49.76
N LEU A 9 -18.21 7.59 50.36
CA LEU A 9 -16.97 6.94 49.91
C LEU A 9 -17.17 6.19 48.59
N TYR A 10 -18.35 5.60 48.36
CA TYR A 10 -18.68 4.95 47.07
C TYR A 10 -18.88 5.96 45.92
N LEU A 11 -19.46 7.14 46.21
CA LEU A 11 -19.63 8.19 45.21
C LEU A 11 -18.30 8.85 44.79
N LEU A 12 -17.30 8.88 45.69
CA LEU A 12 -15.97 9.40 45.35
C LEU A 12 -15.14 8.41 44.51
N VAL A 13 -15.33 7.09 44.70
CA VAL A 13 -14.64 6.06 43.90
C VAL A 13 -15.22 5.95 42.48
N CYS A 14 -16.52 6.20 42.30
CA CYS A 14 -17.11 6.20 40.96
C CYS A 14 -16.78 7.47 40.14
N LEU A 15 -16.39 8.58 40.77
CA LEU A 15 -16.08 9.83 40.06
C LEU A 15 -14.64 9.84 39.47
N VAL A 16 -13.74 9.00 39.96
CA VAL A 16 -12.34 8.94 39.46
C VAL A 16 -12.17 7.87 38.36
N ALA A 17 -13.12 6.93 38.21
CA ALA A 17 -13.08 5.91 37.16
C ALA A 17 -13.66 6.37 35.80
N GLY A 18 -14.21 7.58 35.71
CA GLY A 18 -14.88 8.10 34.50
C GLY A 18 -14.02 8.92 33.54
N LEU A 19 -12.72 9.10 33.83
CA LEU A 19 -11.81 9.91 33.01
C LEU A 19 -10.56 9.12 32.62
N ALA A 20 -10.73 7.89 32.14
CA ALA A 20 -9.76 7.37 31.19
C ALA A 20 -10.03 8.10 29.87
N PRO A 21 -9.13 8.98 29.39
CA PRO A 21 -9.21 9.40 28.00
C PRO A 21 -9.20 8.12 27.16
N VAL A 22 -10.30 7.90 26.43
CA VAL A 22 -10.32 7.01 25.28
C VAL A 22 -9.30 7.61 24.32
N TYR A 23 -8.04 7.20 24.45
CA TYR A 23 -7.01 7.42 23.45
C TYR A 23 -7.37 6.55 22.24
N GLY A 24 -8.40 6.97 21.52
CA GLY A 24 -8.58 6.62 20.11
C GLY A 24 -7.55 7.40 19.32
N GLN A 25 -6.27 7.11 19.52
CA GLN A 25 -5.21 7.55 18.62
C GLN A 25 -5.17 6.58 17.46
N GLU A 26 -6.11 6.72 16.52
CA GLU A 26 -5.78 6.38 15.14
C GLU A 26 -4.92 7.51 14.58
N THR A 27 -3.66 7.56 15.01
CA THR A 27 -2.66 8.20 14.15
C THR A 27 -2.44 7.22 13.02
N GLU A 28 -3.18 7.37 11.91
CA GLU A 28 -2.80 6.70 10.66
C GLU A 28 -1.39 7.20 10.29
N GLU A 29 -0.37 6.41 10.68
CA GLU A 29 1.05 6.73 10.55
C GLU A 29 1.51 6.79 9.08
N PHE A 30 0.71 6.26 8.16
CA PHE A 30 1.04 6.14 6.75
C PHE A 30 -0.04 6.78 5.88
N ASP A 31 0.34 7.22 4.68
CA ASP A 31 -0.66 7.52 3.65
C ASP A 31 -1.21 6.22 3.11
N GLU A 32 -2.50 6.23 2.77
CA GLU A 32 -3.17 5.05 2.27
C GLU A 32 -3.48 5.18 0.77
N LEU A 33 -3.30 4.11 0.01
CA LEU A 33 -3.54 4.08 -1.43
C LEU A 33 -4.66 3.11 -1.78
N GLN A 34 -5.56 3.55 -2.65
CA GLN A 34 -6.62 2.68 -3.16
C GLN A 34 -6.03 1.65 -4.14
N PHE A 35 -6.10 0.36 -3.79
CA PHE A 35 -5.45 -0.74 -4.50
C PHE A 35 -5.78 -0.77 -6.00
N ASP A 36 -7.06 -0.69 -6.38
CA ASP A 36 -7.50 -0.76 -7.78
C ASP A 36 -7.18 0.50 -8.60
N LYS A 37 -6.60 1.54 -7.99
CA LYS A 37 -6.17 2.77 -8.69
C LYS A 37 -4.69 2.79 -9.02
N ILE A 38 -3.91 1.86 -8.47
CA ILE A 38 -2.47 1.77 -8.65
C ILE A 38 -2.17 1.09 -9.98
N LEU A 39 -1.36 1.77 -10.79
CA LEU A 39 -0.94 1.25 -12.10
C LEU A 39 0.58 1.16 -12.17
N ILE A 40 1.10 0.19 -12.92
CA ILE A 40 2.49 0.12 -13.35
C ILE A 40 2.53 0.50 -14.84
N ALA A 41 3.48 1.34 -15.23
CA ALA A 41 3.65 1.75 -16.62
C ALA A 41 5.11 1.69 -17.05
N LYS A 42 5.37 1.41 -18.33
CA LYS A 42 6.72 1.58 -18.90
C LYS A 42 7.08 3.06 -18.96
N SER A 43 8.26 3.44 -18.49
CA SER A 43 8.68 4.84 -18.36
C SER A 43 8.75 5.57 -19.71
N ALA A 44 9.26 4.90 -20.75
CA ALA A 44 9.41 5.44 -22.10
C ALA A 44 8.13 5.43 -22.95
N SER A 45 7.04 4.82 -22.47
CA SER A 45 5.82 4.68 -23.27
C SER A 45 4.91 5.89 -23.15
N LYS A 46 4.51 6.46 -24.29
CA LYS A 46 3.42 7.46 -24.39
C LYS A 46 2.03 6.83 -24.55
N SER A 47 1.95 5.50 -24.71
CA SER A 47 0.68 4.81 -24.98
C SER A 47 -0.12 4.55 -23.70
N LEU A 48 -1.43 4.83 -23.75
CA LEU A 48 -2.38 4.50 -22.68
C LEU A 48 -2.50 2.99 -22.45
N ASN A 49 -2.25 2.17 -23.47
CA ASN A 49 -2.33 0.71 -23.39
C ASN A 49 -1.13 0.08 -22.66
N ALA A 50 -0.07 0.84 -22.40
CA ALA A 50 1.13 0.36 -21.73
C ALA A 50 1.08 0.49 -20.20
N LYS A 51 -0.13 0.36 -19.63
CA LYS A 51 -0.41 0.46 -18.21
C LYS A 51 -1.06 -0.83 -17.72
N PHE A 52 -0.49 -1.41 -16.68
CA PHE A 52 -1.04 -2.56 -15.97
C PHE A 52 -1.65 -2.10 -14.64
N ASN A 53 -2.86 -2.55 -14.32
CA ASN A 53 -3.46 -2.32 -13.01
C ASN A 53 -3.07 -3.47 -12.08
N ILE A 54 -2.62 -3.19 -10.86
CA ILE A 54 -2.20 -4.24 -9.92
C ILE A 54 -3.38 -5.12 -9.45
N ALA A 55 -4.62 -4.62 -9.54
CA ALA A 55 -5.83 -5.43 -9.37
C ALA A 55 -6.21 -6.25 -10.63
N GLY A 56 -5.39 -6.17 -11.68
CA GLY A 56 -5.52 -6.94 -12.90
C GLY A 56 -5.00 -8.36 -12.77
N ASN A 57 -4.81 -8.99 -13.93
CA ASN A 57 -4.45 -10.39 -14.03
C ASN A 57 -3.28 -10.62 -14.98
N SER A 58 -2.81 -11.86 -15.08
CA SER A 58 -1.61 -12.16 -15.88
C SER A 58 -1.80 -11.85 -17.37
N ALA A 59 -3.01 -12.03 -17.89
CA ALA A 59 -3.34 -11.70 -19.28
C ALA A 59 -3.27 -10.18 -19.54
N SER A 60 -3.79 -9.36 -18.62
CA SER A 60 -3.74 -7.90 -18.76
C SER A 60 -2.33 -7.34 -18.59
N LEU A 61 -1.48 -7.99 -17.78
CA LEU A 61 -0.04 -7.67 -17.70
C LEU A 61 0.66 -7.88 -19.05
N VAL A 62 0.50 -9.07 -19.65
CA VAL A 62 1.14 -9.39 -20.94
C VAL A 62 0.59 -8.50 -22.05
N LYS A 63 -0.70 -8.15 -22.02
CA LYS A 63 -1.28 -7.17 -22.94
C LYS A 63 -0.64 -5.78 -22.78
N ALA A 64 -0.36 -5.35 -21.55
CA ALA A 64 0.22 -4.03 -21.28
C ALA A 64 1.70 -3.95 -21.64
N PHE A 65 2.49 -4.97 -21.31
CA PHE A 65 3.95 -4.90 -21.40
C PHE A 65 4.56 -5.77 -22.50
N GLY A 66 3.76 -6.59 -23.17
CA GLY A 66 4.23 -7.62 -24.09
C GLY A 66 4.75 -8.85 -23.34
N PRO A 67 5.38 -9.79 -24.07
CA PRO A 67 5.95 -11.00 -23.47
C PRO A 67 7.05 -10.64 -22.46
N PRO A 68 7.13 -11.34 -21.32
CA PRO A 68 8.21 -11.16 -20.36
C PRO A 68 9.54 -11.69 -20.90
N LYS A 69 10.65 -11.27 -20.29
CA LYS A 69 11.97 -11.87 -20.53
C LYS A 69 12.00 -13.34 -20.10
N SER A 70 11.34 -13.66 -18.98
CA SER A 70 11.14 -15.03 -18.53
C SER A 70 9.84 -15.19 -17.74
N LYS A 71 9.27 -16.39 -17.77
CA LYS A 71 8.11 -16.80 -16.99
C LYS A 71 8.43 -18.12 -16.30
N THR A 72 8.33 -18.17 -14.97
CA THR A 72 8.61 -19.37 -14.16
C THR A 72 7.45 -19.67 -13.22
N ILE A 73 7.41 -20.90 -12.71
CA ILE A 73 6.57 -21.29 -11.58
C ILE A 73 7.52 -21.48 -10.40
N GLU A 74 7.20 -20.84 -9.28
CA GLU A 74 7.99 -20.87 -8.05
C GLU A 74 7.11 -21.32 -6.89
N PHE A 75 7.71 -22.01 -5.93
CA PHE A 75 7.01 -22.61 -4.80
C PHE A 75 7.31 -21.83 -3.52
N ALA A 76 6.27 -21.37 -2.84
CA ALA A 76 6.37 -20.80 -1.49
C ALA A 76 6.23 -21.92 -0.47
N GLU A 77 7.32 -22.23 0.25
CA GLU A 77 7.32 -23.31 1.24
C GLU A 77 6.39 -23.03 2.42
N MET A 78 6.31 -21.77 2.88
CA MET A 78 5.47 -21.40 4.03
C MET A 78 3.98 -21.61 3.74
N ASP A 79 3.53 -21.23 2.55
CA ASP A 79 2.12 -21.32 2.14
C ASP A 79 1.78 -22.63 1.42
N GLN A 80 2.79 -23.42 1.06
CA GLN A 80 2.65 -24.64 0.25
C GLN A 80 1.92 -24.39 -1.08
N VAL A 81 2.18 -23.24 -1.71
CA VAL A 81 1.55 -22.85 -2.98
C VAL A 81 2.56 -22.60 -4.08
N ASN A 82 2.13 -22.81 -5.33
CA ASN A 82 2.86 -22.40 -6.51
C ASN A 82 2.34 -21.04 -6.99
N PHE A 83 3.25 -20.12 -7.30
CA PHE A 83 2.95 -18.85 -7.94
C PHE A 83 3.70 -18.73 -9.28
N THR A 84 3.15 -17.93 -10.19
CA THR A 84 3.76 -17.68 -11.49
C THR A 84 4.51 -16.35 -11.46
N VAL A 85 5.80 -16.36 -11.78
CA VAL A 85 6.63 -15.17 -11.78
C VAL A 85 6.90 -14.70 -13.21
N TYR A 86 6.59 -13.43 -13.47
CA TYR A 86 6.85 -12.74 -14.74
C TYR A 86 8.01 -11.76 -14.54
N ARG A 87 9.11 -11.95 -15.27
CA ARG A 87 10.29 -11.09 -15.20
C ARG A 87 10.43 -10.24 -16.45
N TYR A 88 10.51 -8.94 -16.26
CA TYR A 88 10.79 -7.93 -17.27
C TYR A 88 12.15 -7.26 -16.95
N PRO A 89 12.80 -6.60 -17.93
CA PRO A 89 13.92 -5.73 -17.62
C PRO A 89 13.50 -4.64 -16.63
N GLY A 90 14.04 -4.68 -15.40
CA GLY A 90 13.72 -3.71 -14.35
C GLY A 90 12.49 -4.01 -13.48
N ALA A 91 11.74 -5.10 -13.73
CA ALA A 91 10.58 -5.47 -12.90
C ALA A 91 10.33 -6.98 -12.79
N GLU A 92 9.75 -7.39 -11.67
CA GLU A 92 9.23 -8.73 -11.40
C GLU A 92 7.80 -8.62 -10.87
N ILE A 93 6.90 -9.47 -11.35
CA ILE A 93 5.50 -9.52 -10.90
C ILE A 93 5.11 -10.98 -10.71
N SER A 94 4.62 -11.33 -9.53
CA SER A 94 4.20 -12.69 -9.18
C SER A 94 2.69 -12.79 -9.02
N PHE A 95 2.13 -13.88 -9.53
CA PHE A 95 0.70 -14.16 -9.49
C PHE A 95 0.40 -15.46 -8.75
N TYR A 96 -0.57 -15.41 -7.85
CA TYR A 96 -1.24 -16.58 -7.29
C TYR A 96 -2.72 -16.52 -7.65
N GLN A 97 -3.25 -17.62 -8.20
CA GLN A 97 -4.64 -17.70 -8.67
C GLN A 97 -5.04 -16.52 -9.61
N ASP A 98 -4.13 -16.14 -10.51
CA ASP A 98 -4.29 -15.03 -11.46
C ASP A 98 -4.47 -13.63 -10.84
N LYS A 99 -4.10 -13.47 -9.56
CA LYS A 99 -4.02 -12.18 -8.85
C LYS A 99 -2.58 -11.83 -8.53
N VAL A 100 -2.23 -10.56 -8.59
CA VAL A 100 -0.92 -10.07 -8.15
C VAL A 100 -0.80 -10.26 -6.64
N ILE A 101 0.24 -10.97 -6.21
CA ILE A 101 0.62 -11.09 -4.79
C ILE A 101 1.91 -10.33 -4.47
N TYR A 102 2.73 -10.10 -5.50
CA TYR A 102 4.01 -9.42 -5.34
C TYR A 102 4.35 -8.69 -6.62
N PHE A 103 4.95 -7.52 -6.49
CA PHE A 103 5.79 -6.98 -7.55
C PHE A 103 7.01 -6.30 -6.95
N ARG A 104 8.07 -6.25 -7.74
CA ARG A 104 9.25 -5.43 -7.45
C ARG A 104 9.72 -4.73 -8.70
N ILE A 105 9.83 -3.41 -8.61
CA ILE A 105 10.45 -2.56 -9.63
C ILE A 105 11.81 -2.13 -9.09
N LYS A 106 12.86 -2.46 -9.84
CA LYS A 106 14.27 -2.24 -9.46
C LYS A 106 15.04 -1.44 -10.50
N GLY A 107 14.39 -1.05 -11.59
CA GLY A 107 15.00 -0.34 -12.70
C GLY A 107 14.12 0.80 -13.21
N PRO A 108 14.71 1.80 -13.89
CA PRO A 108 14.00 2.99 -14.36
C PRO A 108 13.06 2.70 -15.54
N GLU A 109 13.01 1.48 -16.06
CA GLU A 109 12.16 1.08 -17.18
C GLU A 109 10.66 1.13 -16.84
N PHE A 110 10.34 1.06 -15.55
CA PHE A 110 8.97 1.11 -15.04
C PHE A 110 8.78 2.21 -14.00
N LYS A 111 7.53 2.65 -13.87
CA LYS A 111 7.08 3.60 -12.84
C LYS A 111 5.74 3.16 -12.28
N VAL A 112 5.53 3.40 -10.99
CA VAL A 112 4.25 3.23 -10.31
C VAL A 112 3.48 4.53 -10.39
N MET A 113 2.24 4.46 -10.85
CA MET A 113 1.28 5.56 -10.85
C MET A 113 0.32 5.36 -9.68
N ALA A 114 0.56 6.06 -8.57
CA ALA A 114 -0.26 6.01 -7.37
C ALA A 114 -1.25 7.18 -7.32
N PRO A 115 -2.44 7.03 -6.70
CA PRO A 115 -3.36 8.15 -6.51
C PRO A 115 -2.73 9.22 -5.61
N ALA A 116 -2.79 10.49 -6.04
CA ALA A 116 -2.32 11.66 -5.27
C ALA A 116 -3.50 12.51 -4.78
N SER A 117 -4.57 12.54 -5.57
CA SER A 117 -5.87 13.10 -5.24
C SER A 117 -6.94 12.34 -6.05
N GLU A 118 -8.21 12.72 -5.91
CA GLU A 118 -9.31 12.10 -6.67
C GLU A 118 -9.10 12.15 -8.19
N SER A 119 -8.44 13.19 -8.70
CA SER A 119 -8.24 13.42 -10.13
C SER A 119 -6.80 13.28 -10.62
N ASN A 120 -5.81 13.20 -9.71
CA ASN A 120 -4.40 13.19 -10.07
C ASN A 120 -3.68 11.92 -9.62
N LYS A 121 -2.72 11.48 -10.44
CA LYS A 121 -1.79 10.41 -10.11
C LYS A 121 -0.38 10.96 -9.96
N PHE A 122 0.33 10.48 -8.95
CA PHE A 122 1.75 10.72 -8.76
C PHE A 122 2.58 9.59 -9.35
N LEU A 123 3.76 9.91 -9.85
CA LEU A 123 4.69 8.95 -10.46
C LEU A 123 5.84 8.65 -9.49
N ILE A 124 5.95 7.40 -9.07
CA ILE A 124 7.05 6.90 -8.26
C ILE A 124 7.92 6.04 -9.17
N GLN A 125 9.22 6.32 -9.23
CA GLN A 125 10.14 5.66 -10.17
C GLN A 125 11.52 5.50 -9.52
N VAL A 126 12.15 4.34 -9.78
CA VAL A 126 13.53 4.07 -9.38
C VAL A 126 14.49 5.07 -10.04
N GLY A 127 15.44 5.57 -9.25
CA GLY A 127 16.39 6.62 -9.63
C GLY A 127 15.91 8.04 -9.34
N ASN A 128 14.63 8.26 -9.03
CA ASN A 128 14.16 9.57 -8.61
C ASN A 128 14.49 9.84 -7.12
N PRO A 129 14.64 11.11 -6.72
CA PRO A 129 14.83 11.46 -5.32
C PRO A 129 13.55 11.22 -4.51
N ILE A 130 13.69 10.70 -3.29
CA ILE A 130 12.55 10.45 -2.39
C ILE A 130 11.86 11.74 -1.93
N SER A 131 12.59 12.87 -1.94
CA SER A 131 12.08 14.19 -1.53
C SER A 131 10.83 14.63 -2.32
N GLN A 132 10.62 14.11 -3.53
CA GLN A 132 9.41 14.35 -4.33
C GLN A 132 8.13 13.83 -3.63
N LEU A 133 8.24 12.79 -2.79
CA LEU A 133 7.11 12.21 -2.07
C LEU A 133 6.72 13.03 -0.84
N LYS A 134 7.60 13.89 -0.32
CA LYS A 134 7.35 14.68 0.90
C LYS A 134 6.08 15.53 0.82
N THR A 135 5.82 16.14 -0.34
CA THR A 135 4.67 17.02 -0.53
C THR A 135 3.38 16.23 -0.81
N VAL A 136 3.50 15.09 -1.47
CA VAL A 136 2.34 14.31 -1.95
C VAL A 136 1.87 13.30 -0.92
N TYR A 137 2.81 12.71 -0.18
CA TYR A 137 2.61 11.67 0.81
C TYR A 137 3.35 12.02 2.11
N PRO A 138 2.94 13.10 2.80
CA PRO A 138 3.67 13.64 3.94
C PRO A 138 3.63 12.72 5.17
N LYS A 139 2.62 11.85 5.32
CA LYS A 139 2.56 10.93 6.46
C LYS A 139 3.59 9.82 6.27
N SER A 140 3.55 9.14 5.13
CA SER A 140 4.49 8.08 4.78
C SER A 140 5.93 8.58 4.76
N TYR A 141 6.16 9.81 4.26
CA TYR A 141 7.49 10.41 4.25
C TYR A 141 8.04 10.69 5.66
N LYS A 142 7.18 11.10 6.60
CA LYS A 142 7.59 11.28 8.01
C LYS A 142 7.89 9.96 8.70
N SER A 143 7.26 8.89 8.24
CA SER A 143 7.43 7.52 8.75
C SER A 143 8.53 6.74 8.03
N LEU A 144 9.40 7.43 7.25
CA LEU A 144 10.60 6.84 6.68
C LEU A 144 11.48 6.31 7.82
N ASN A 145 11.73 5.00 7.82
CA ASN A 145 12.52 4.36 8.87
C ASN A 145 14.03 4.53 8.64
N SER A 146 14.84 4.06 9.60
CA SER A 146 16.30 4.08 9.51
C SER A 146 16.88 3.28 8.34
N ASP A 147 16.11 2.31 7.83
CA ASP A 147 16.50 1.45 6.71
C ASP A 147 16.15 2.07 5.35
N GLY A 148 15.65 3.31 5.36
CA GLY A 148 15.32 4.05 4.13
C GLY A 148 14.05 3.55 3.45
N VAL A 149 13.13 2.92 4.18
CA VAL A 149 11.86 2.40 3.65
C VAL A 149 10.71 3.34 3.98
N LEU A 150 9.99 3.76 2.93
CA LEU A 150 8.72 4.48 3.02
C LEU A 150 7.60 3.51 2.69
N PHE A 151 6.57 3.45 3.53
CA PHE A 151 5.48 2.48 3.39
C PHE A 151 4.14 3.13 3.14
N PHE A 152 3.34 2.51 2.28
CA PHE A 152 1.95 2.85 2.00
C PHE A 152 1.03 1.70 2.40
N LEU A 153 0.01 1.99 3.19
CA LEU A 153 -1.07 1.04 3.44
C LEU A 153 -2.00 0.98 2.23
N LEU A 154 -2.51 -0.21 1.92
CA LEU A 154 -3.48 -0.37 0.83
C LEU A 154 -4.88 -0.57 1.37
N TYR A 155 -5.86 -0.08 0.62
CA TYR A 155 -7.27 -0.32 0.90
C TYR A 155 -8.05 -0.63 -0.37
N ASN A 156 -9.12 -1.38 -0.20
CA ASN A 156 -10.21 -1.47 -1.17
C ASN A 156 -11.31 -0.47 -0.80
N GLN A 157 -11.96 0.10 -1.82
CA GLN A 157 -13.12 0.97 -1.63
C GLN A 157 -14.26 0.51 -2.53
N LYS A 158 -15.42 0.25 -1.93
CA LYS A 158 -16.62 -0.19 -2.65
C LYS A 158 -17.84 0.56 -2.15
N ALA A 159 -18.78 0.83 -3.04
CA ALA A 159 -20.08 1.35 -2.64
C ALA A 159 -20.89 0.24 -1.97
N ASP A 160 -21.40 0.51 -0.78
CA ASP A 160 -22.40 -0.32 -0.13
C ASP A 160 -23.63 -0.44 -1.02
N LYS A 161 -24.11 -1.66 -1.23
CA LYS A 161 -25.18 -1.93 -2.20
C LYS A 161 -26.49 -1.24 -1.81
N THR A 162 -26.72 -1.11 -0.51
CA THR A 162 -27.98 -0.63 0.08
C THR A 162 -27.96 0.88 0.30
N THR A 163 -26.91 1.38 0.97
CA THR A 163 -26.79 2.79 1.39
C THR A 163 -26.08 3.67 0.37
N LYS A 164 -25.44 3.08 -0.65
CA LYS A 164 -24.55 3.75 -1.62
C LYS A 164 -23.35 4.47 -0.99
N LYS A 165 -23.14 4.36 0.33
CA LYS A 165 -21.97 4.91 1.00
C LYS A 165 -20.72 4.16 0.58
N LEU A 166 -19.60 4.86 0.46
CA LEU A 166 -18.31 4.22 0.19
C LEU A 166 -17.77 3.59 1.47
N ILE A 167 -17.52 2.29 1.43
CA ILE A 167 -16.88 1.53 2.50
C ILE A 167 -15.41 1.32 2.12
N LYS A 168 -14.53 1.66 3.05
CA LYS A 168 -13.07 1.46 2.96
C LYS A 168 -12.70 0.22 3.78
N THR A 169 -11.93 -0.69 3.19
CA THR A 169 -11.45 -1.90 3.84
C THR A 169 -9.94 -1.97 3.67
N LYS A 170 -9.19 -1.90 4.79
CA LYS A 170 -7.73 -2.06 4.79
C LYS A 170 -7.36 -3.45 4.28
N LEU A 171 -6.27 -3.52 3.54
CA LEU A 171 -5.69 -4.75 3.04
C LEU A 171 -4.46 -5.09 3.86
N GLU A 172 -4.13 -6.37 3.92
CA GLU A 172 -2.86 -6.85 4.46
C GLU A 172 -1.67 -6.31 3.65
N PRO A 173 -1.64 -6.40 2.31
CA PRO A 173 -0.50 -5.90 1.55
C PRO A 173 -0.32 -4.38 1.58
N GLY A 174 0.94 -3.98 1.47
CA GLY A 174 1.42 -2.60 1.38
C GLY A 174 2.35 -2.36 0.21
N ILE A 175 2.66 -1.09 -0.07
CA ILE A 175 3.75 -0.73 -0.99
C ILE A 175 4.91 -0.13 -0.19
N GLY A 176 6.06 -0.79 -0.26
CA GLY A 176 7.34 -0.28 0.21
C GLY A 176 8.09 0.45 -0.91
N VAL A 177 8.63 1.64 -0.61
CA VAL A 177 9.57 2.38 -1.45
C VAL A 177 10.89 2.42 -0.71
N PHE A 178 11.88 1.70 -1.23
CA PHE A 178 13.21 1.59 -0.64
C PHE A 178 14.12 2.66 -1.21
N THR A 179 15.00 3.18 -0.36
CA THR A 179 15.91 4.25 -0.72
C THR A 179 17.33 4.00 -0.24
N THR A 180 18.29 4.59 -0.96
CA THR A 180 19.69 4.69 -0.54
C THR A 180 20.14 6.10 -0.89
N ASP A 181 20.74 6.80 0.08
CA ASP A 181 21.19 8.19 -0.06
C ASP A 181 20.10 9.14 -0.60
N GLY A 182 18.84 8.90 -0.20
CA GLY A 182 17.69 9.70 -0.62
C GLY A 182 17.22 9.44 -2.07
N ILE A 183 17.75 8.41 -2.74
CA ILE A 183 17.33 7.98 -4.08
C ILE A 183 16.51 6.69 -3.97
N ILE A 184 15.41 6.61 -4.71
CA ILE A 184 14.57 5.41 -4.75
C ILE A 184 15.33 4.30 -5.49
N THR A 185 15.53 3.15 -4.84
CA THR A 185 16.22 1.98 -5.42
C THR A 185 15.24 0.88 -5.81
N ASP A 186 14.17 0.70 -5.04
CA ASP A 186 13.16 -0.32 -5.28
C ASP A 186 11.75 0.17 -4.90
N ILE A 187 10.76 -0.37 -5.60
CA ILE A 187 9.35 -0.22 -5.24
C ILE A 187 8.75 -1.63 -5.19
N VAL A 188 8.22 -2.03 -4.05
CA VAL A 188 7.79 -3.39 -3.76
C VAL A 188 6.34 -3.38 -3.29
N LEU A 189 5.51 -4.28 -3.82
CA LEU A 189 4.27 -4.71 -3.19
C LEU A 189 4.56 -5.99 -2.43
N GLU A 190 4.26 -5.98 -1.13
CA GLU A 190 4.50 -7.11 -0.22
C GLU A 190 3.29 -7.28 0.70
N GLU A 191 2.99 -8.52 1.05
CA GLU A 191 1.98 -8.91 2.07
C GLU A 191 2.55 -8.80 3.49
#